data_AF-A0A924GDY5-F1
#
_entry.id   AF-A0A924GDY5-F1
#
_cell.length_a   1.000
_cell.length_b   1.000
_cell.length_c   1.000
_cell.angle_alpha   90.00
_cell.angle_beta   90.00
_cell.angle_gamma   90.00
#
_symmetry.space_group_name_H-M   'P 1'
#
loop_
_entity.id
_entity.type
_entity.pdbx_description
1 polymer ?
#
loop_
_entity_poly.entity_id
_entity_poly.type
_entity_poly.pdbx_seq_one_letter_code
_entity_poly.pdbx_strand_id
1 'polypeptide(L)'
;MPAITRKQFEKLMTEDIYDTTPAGREIAGNESGGTFAQYGSWAVWNSLDSAPVKAAQDASLLTEWDRIEGVLHNDVVLVALNLGRPKTAGTGAGTGRINHEGAWENFHSGSRDFVLGQATERSPFRGAYITDFYKGLPTYSGAELQDLLRTLSTDDPLASSTIATVMRSILDREINILDAHEAPLVCLGADAHKAVTQAYGSDKIIEHVSHYSGAVERDAYAAQFANLVSKLGL
;
A
#
# COMPACT_ATOMS: atom_id res chain seq x y z
N MET A 1 -15.23 16.39 -0.48
CA MET A 1 -14.44 15.15 -0.42
C MET A 1 -15.44 14.01 -0.34
N PRO A 2 -15.48 13.09 -1.31
CA PRO A 2 -16.29 11.90 -1.17
C PRO A 2 -15.72 11.08 0.00
N ALA A 3 -16.51 10.94 1.06
CA ALA A 3 -16.13 10.05 2.15
C ALA A 3 -16.16 8.61 1.64
N ILE A 4 -15.17 7.80 2.03
CA ILE A 4 -15.22 6.36 1.81
C ILE A 4 -16.47 5.82 2.48
N THR A 5 -17.17 4.93 1.80
CA THR A 5 -18.34 4.25 2.36
C THR A 5 -17.94 2.96 3.06
N ARG A 6 -18.74 2.55 4.04
CA ARG A 6 -18.57 1.26 4.72
C ARG A 6 -18.48 0.08 3.74
N LYS A 7 -19.29 0.11 2.67
CA LYS A 7 -19.29 -0.92 1.64
C LYS A 7 -17.95 -1.01 0.90
N GLN A 8 -17.32 0.12 0.59
CA GLN A 8 -16.01 0.13 -0.07
C GLN A 8 -14.93 -0.41 0.87
N PHE A 9 -14.95 0.02 2.12
CA PHE A 9 -14.04 -0.47 3.17
C PHE A 9 -14.16 -1.99 3.37
N GLU A 10 -15.37 -2.51 3.59
CA GLU A 10 -15.61 -3.94 3.78
C GLU A 10 -15.25 -4.76 2.53
N LYS A 11 -15.37 -4.17 1.34
CA LYS A 11 -14.98 -4.82 0.09
C LYS A 11 -13.47 -4.99 -0.03
N LEU A 12 -12.67 -3.98 0.33
CA LEU A 12 -11.20 -4.11 0.37
C LEU A 12 -10.75 -5.15 1.41
N MET A 13 -11.50 -5.28 2.50
CA MET A 13 -11.21 -6.26 3.55
C MET A 13 -11.42 -7.70 3.12
N THR A 14 -12.35 -7.95 2.20
CA THR A 14 -12.86 -9.30 1.92
C THR A 14 -12.56 -9.79 0.50
N GLU A 15 -12.38 -8.90 -0.48
CA GLU A 15 -12.13 -9.30 -1.86
C GLU A 15 -10.69 -9.77 -2.06
N ASP A 16 -10.52 -10.96 -2.67
CA ASP A 16 -9.21 -11.49 -3.03
C ASP A 16 -8.64 -10.72 -4.23
N ILE A 17 -7.34 -10.43 -4.18
CA ILE A 17 -6.66 -9.64 -5.22
C ILE A 17 -6.72 -10.29 -6.62
N TYR A 18 -6.94 -11.61 -6.71
CA TYR A 18 -7.05 -12.36 -7.97
C TYR A 18 -8.50 -12.68 -8.36
N ASP A 19 -9.50 -12.21 -7.63
CA ASP A 19 -10.92 -12.41 -7.99
C ASP A 19 -11.31 -11.73 -9.29
N THR A 20 -10.66 -10.60 -9.59
CA THR A 20 -10.91 -9.84 -10.83
C THR A 20 -9.77 -9.91 -11.83
N THR A 21 -8.68 -10.62 -11.51
CA THR A 21 -7.49 -10.74 -12.37
C THR A 21 -7.08 -12.21 -12.52
N PRO A 22 -7.75 -13.00 -13.40
CA PRO A 22 -7.46 -14.42 -13.59
C PRO A 22 -6.00 -14.73 -13.94
N ALA A 23 -5.35 -13.86 -14.73
CA ALA A 23 -3.92 -13.98 -15.05
C ALA A 23 -3.02 -13.91 -13.81
N GLY A 24 -3.43 -13.19 -12.76
CA GLY A 24 -2.73 -13.17 -11.47
C GLY A 24 -2.78 -14.52 -10.77
N ARG A 25 -3.91 -15.24 -10.88
CA ARG A 25 -4.07 -16.61 -10.37
C ARG A 25 -3.14 -17.60 -11.05
N GLU A 26 -2.95 -17.48 -12.37
CA GLU A 26 -2.03 -18.33 -13.13
C GLU A 26 -0.58 -18.11 -12.71
N ILE A 27 -0.17 -16.85 -12.49
CA ILE A 27 1.16 -16.49 -11.98
C ILE A 27 1.39 -17.07 -10.57
N ALA A 28 0.36 -17.07 -9.72
CA ALA A 28 0.41 -17.56 -8.35
C ALA A 28 0.13 -19.07 -8.20
N GLY A 29 0.08 -19.85 -9.28
CA GLY A 29 -0.14 -21.29 -9.20
C GLY A 29 -1.54 -21.71 -8.73
N ASN A 30 -2.57 -20.90 -9.02
CA ASN A 30 -3.97 -21.08 -8.60
C ASN A 30 -4.25 -20.97 -7.09
N GLU A 31 -3.31 -20.43 -6.31
CA GLU A 31 -3.55 -20.09 -4.91
C GLU A 31 -4.31 -18.75 -4.76
N SER A 32 -4.96 -18.56 -3.61
CA SER A 32 -5.51 -17.26 -3.21
C SER A 32 -4.38 -16.24 -3.06
N GLY A 33 -4.56 -15.06 -3.64
CA GLY A 33 -3.60 -13.97 -3.48
C GLY A 33 -3.68 -13.35 -2.08
N GLY A 34 -4.82 -13.50 -1.42
CA GLY A 34 -5.16 -12.80 -0.18
C GLY A 34 -6.03 -11.57 -0.46
N THR A 35 -6.54 -10.93 0.58
CA THR A 35 -7.42 -9.76 0.43
C THR A 35 -6.62 -8.47 0.26
N PHE A 36 -7.24 -7.41 -0.26
CA PHE A 36 -6.56 -6.11 -0.39
C PHE A 36 -6.06 -5.57 0.96
N ALA A 37 -6.76 -5.83 2.06
CA ALA A 37 -6.35 -5.41 3.40
C ALA A 37 -5.03 -6.04 3.92
N GLN A 38 -4.54 -7.10 3.28
CA GLN A 38 -3.21 -7.66 3.56
C GLN A 38 -2.08 -6.85 2.91
N TYR A 39 -2.39 -6.11 1.85
CA TYR A 39 -1.42 -5.35 1.05
C TYR A 39 -1.62 -3.84 1.14
N GLY A 40 -2.74 -3.40 1.68
CA GLY A 40 -3.07 -2.01 1.90
C GLY A 40 -3.53 -1.73 3.31
N SER A 41 -3.75 -0.46 3.58
CA SER A 41 -4.31 0.09 4.81
C SER A 41 -4.69 1.55 4.60
N TRP A 42 -4.85 2.29 5.68
CA TRP A 42 -5.21 3.71 5.69
C TRP A 42 -4.17 4.52 6.46
N ALA A 43 -3.95 5.75 6.01
CA ALA A 43 -3.04 6.71 6.61
C ALA A 43 -3.64 7.35 7.87
N VAL A 44 -3.99 6.52 8.86
CA VAL A 44 -4.59 6.96 10.12
C VAL A 44 -4.06 6.10 11.26
N TRP A 45 -3.52 6.73 12.30
CA TRP A 45 -2.94 6.07 13.46
C TRP A 45 -3.55 6.58 14.76
N ASN A 46 -3.40 5.79 15.83
CA ASN A 46 -3.53 6.32 17.19
C ASN A 46 -2.42 7.36 17.47
N SER A 47 -2.59 8.19 18.51
CA SER A 47 -1.60 9.23 18.87
C SER A 47 -0.17 8.66 18.93
N LEU A 48 0.72 9.28 18.16
CA LEU A 48 2.12 8.89 18.00
C LEU A 48 3.07 9.64 18.96
N ASP A 49 2.56 10.35 19.98
CA ASP A 49 3.34 11.33 20.74
C ASP A 49 4.31 10.71 21.76
N SER A 50 3.90 9.65 22.48
CA SER A 50 4.66 9.11 23.62
C SER A 50 5.32 7.75 23.33
N ALA A 51 4.67 6.90 22.52
CA ALA A 51 5.16 5.58 22.14
C ALA A 51 4.98 5.35 20.63
N PRO A 52 5.64 6.16 19.77
CA PRO A 52 5.36 6.22 18.33
C PRO A 52 5.43 4.86 17.64
N VAL A 53 6.43 4.04 17.97
CA VAL A 53 6.57 2.70 17.38
C VAL A 53 5.40 1.79 17.75
N LYS A 54 5.03 1.75 19.04
CA LYS A 54 3.93 0.90 19.51
C LYS A 54 2.59 1.37 18.94
N ALA A 55 2.37 2.68 18.91
CA ALA A 55 1.15 3.28 18.36
C ALA A 55 1.06 3.09 16.84
N ALA A 56 2.19 3.13 16.12
CA ALA A 56 2.24 2.81 14.70
C ALA A 56 1.96 1.33 14.40
N GLN A 57 2.11 0.45 15.39
CA GLN A 57 1.82 -0.98 15.28
C GLN A 57 0.41 -1.35 15.75
N ASP A 58 -0.40 -0.36 16.15
CA ASP A 58 -1.73 -0.56 16.70
C ASP A 58 -2.81 -0.32 15.65
N ALA A 59 -3.26 -1.40 15.03
CA ALA A 59 -4.32 -1.38 14.02
C ALA A 59 -5.74 -1.38 14.62
N SER A 60 -5.91 -1.28 15.95
CA SER A 60 -7.24 -1.36 16.58
C SER A 60 -8.24 -0.32 16.05
N LEU A 61 -7.75 0.89 15.72
CA LEU A 61 -8.55 1.96 15.12
C LEU A 61 -9.23 1.52 13.81
N LEU A 62 -8.59 0.63 13.05
CA LEU A 62 -9.08 0.15 11.76
C LEU A 62 -10.06 -1.03 11.87
N THR A 63 -10.32 -1.52 13.09
CA THR A 63 -11.28 -2.61 13.32
C THR A 63 -12.70 -2.10 13.59
N GLU A 64 -12.86 -0.78 13.80
CA GLU A 64 -14.10 -0.15 14.19
C GLU A 64 -14.47 0.97 13.18
N TRP A 65 -15.29 0.63 12.17
CA TRP A 65 -15.72 1.58 11.13
C TRP A 65 -16.17 2.94 11.68
N ASP A 66 -16.99 2.92 12.73
CA ASP A 66 -17.58 4.13 13.32
C ASP A 66 -16.52 5.09 13.91
N ARG A 67 -15.29 4.62 14.17
CA ARG A 67 -14.17 5.46 14.65
C ARG A 67 -13.38 6.14 13.53
N ILE A 68 -13.52 5.66 12.29
CA ILE A 68 -12.76 6.14 11.13
C ILE A 68 -13.65 6.69 10.01
N GLU A 69 -14.96 6.48 10.10
CA GLU A 69 -15.94 7.08 9.20
C GLU A 69 -15.79 8.61 9.18
N GLY A 70 -15.78 9.19 7.98
CA GLY A 70 -15.57 10.63 7.79
C GLY A 70 -14.11 11.10 7.87
N VAL A 71 -13.17 10.23 8.26
CA VAL A 71 -11.72 10.48 8.13
C VAL A 71 -11.18 9.93 6.81
N LEU A 72 -11.63 8.73 6.42
CA LEU A 72 -11.12 8.06 5.24
C LEU A 72 -11.59 8.76 3.95
N HIS A 73 -10.68 8.92 3.01
CA HIS A 73 -10.95 9.59 1.73
C HIS A 73 -10.15 8.94 0.58
N ASN A 74 -10.58 9.24 -0.64
CA ASN A 74 -9.99 8.74 -1.88
C ASN A 74 -9.30 9.83 -2.71
N ASP A 75 -9.05 11.01 -2.13
CA ASP A 75 -8.50 12.15 -2.89
C ASP A 75 -7.03 11.93 -3.30
N VAL A 76 -6.33 11.00 -2.66
CA VAL A 76 -4.98 10.57 -3.01
C VAL A 76 -4.77 9.11 -2.60
N VAL A 77 -3.97 8.37 -3.36
CA VAL A 77 -3.58 6.99 -3.02
C VAL A 77 -2.07 6.94 -2.82
N LEU A 78 -1.64 6.47 -1.65
CA LEU A 78 -0.24 6.23 -1.33
C LEU A 78 0.15 4.83 -1.82
N VAL A 79 1.25 4.72 -2.56
CA VAL A 79 1.66 3.45 -3.18
C VAL A 79 3.09 3.07 -2.80
N ALA A 80 3.27 2.02 -2.01
CA ALA A 80 4.58 1.44 -1.73
C ALA A 80 4.90 0.28 -2.70
N LEU A 81 6.02 -0.41 -2.48
CA LEU A 81 6.55 -1.37 -3.44
C LEU A 81 5.92 -2.76 -3.28
N ASN A 82 6.12 -3.40 -2.13
CA ASN A 82 5.70 -4.77 -1.86
C ASN A 82 5.67 -5.07 -0.35
N LEU A 83 4.95 -6.14 0.00
CA LEU A 83 4.79 -6.61 1.37
C LEU A 83 6.15 -7.08 1.92
N GLY A 84 6.85 -6.20 2.63
CA GLY A 84 8.23 -6.40 3.10
C GLY A 84 8.40 -7.44 4.23
N ARG A 85 7.52 -8.46 4.32
CA ARG A 85 7.54 -9.50 5.35
C ARG A 85 7.01 -10.85 4.84
N PRO A 86 7.58 -11.97 5.30
CA PRO A 86 7.10 -13.30 4.95
C PRO A 86 5.76 -13.66 5.62
N LYS A 87 4.92 -14.41 4.90
CA LYS A 87 3.71 -15.07 5.43
C LYS A 87 4.13 -16.27 6.31
N THR A 88 4.81 -16.08 7.46
CA THR A 88 5.19 -17.22 8.30
C THR A 88 4.08 -17.61 9.28
N ALA A 89 3.66 -18.87 9.17
CA ALA A 89 2.85 -19.54 10.17
C ALA A 89 3.68 -19.79 11.45
N GLY A 90 3.66 -18.83 12.37
CA GLY A 90 3.99 -19.05 13.77
C GLY A 90 5.48 -18.99 14.18
N THR A 91 5.63 -18.76 15.49
CA THR A 91 6.83 -18.83 16.35
C THR A 91 7.80 -17.65 16.36
N GLY A 92 7.48 -16.66 17.20
CA GLY A 92 8.43 -15.94 18.05
C GLY A 92 9.18 -14.77 17.40
N ALA A 93 8.95 -13.58 17.95
CA ALA A 93 9.53 -12.28 17.58
C ALA A 93 9.10 -11.77 16.19
N GLY A 94 8.01 -10.99 16.16
CA GLY A 94 7.46 -10.39 14.93
C GLY A 94 6.54 -11.31 14.12
N THR A 95 6.23 -12.50 14.64
CA THR A 95 5.38 -13.52 14.01
C THR A 95 3.89 -13.29 14.24
N GLY A 96 3.39 -12.12 13.81
CA GLY A 96 1.96 -12.04 13.52
C GLY A 96 1.71 -12.92 12.31
N ARG A 97 0.90 -13.97 12.46
CA ARG A 97 0.25 -14.60 11.31
C ARG A 97 -0.32 -13.45 10.46
N ILE A 98 -0.24 -13.55 9.13
CA ILE A 98 -1.28 -12.92 8.33
C ILE A 98 -2.57 -13.56 8.84
N ASN A 99 -3.35 -12.82 9.61
CA ASN A 99 -4.67 -13.28 9.98
C ASN A 99 -5.42 -13.29 8.65
N HIS A 100 -5.68 -14.50 8.16
CA HIS A 100 -6.38 -14.74 6.91
C HIS A 100 -7.84 -14.22 6.91
N GLU A 101 -8.25 -13.49 7.94
CA GLU A 101 -9.62 -13.03 8.17
C GLU A 101 -9.64 -11.50 8.27
N GLY A 102 -9.56 -10.84 7.11
CA GLY A 102 -10.03 -9.47 6.91
C GLY A 102 -9.60 -8.46 7.97
N ALA A 103 -8.31 -8.42 8.33
CA ALA A 103 -7.74 -7.34 9.14
C ALA A 103 -6.81 -6.49 8.27
N TRP A 104 -6.74 -5.19 8.58
CA TRP A 104 -5.72 -4.32 8.01
C TRP A 104 -4.38 -4.61 8.66
N GLU A 105 -3.37 -4.94 7.85
CA GLU A 105 -2.08 -5.41 8.37
C GLU A 105 -0.90 -4.57 7.88
N ASN A 106 -0.96 -4.10 6.63
CA ASN A 106 0.16 -3.39 6.03
C ASN A 106 0.26 -1.96 6.57
N PHE A 107 1.48 -1.41 6.62
CA PHE A 107 1.77 -0.06 7.13
C PHE A 107 1.39 0.22 8.61
N HIS A 108 1.03 -0.82 9.37
CA HIS A 108 0.73 -0.78 10.80
C HIS A 108 1.48 -1.86 11.58
N SER A 109 2.68 -2.22 11.15
CA SER A 109 3.44 -3.32 11.74
C SER A 109 4.95 -3.07 11.82
N GLY A 110 5.45 -2.08 11.08
CA GLY A 110 6.84 -1.66 10.99
C GLY A 110 7.28 -0.74 12.11
N SER A 111 8.55 -0.87 12.50
CA SER A 111 9.15 0.02 13.50
C SER A 111 9.39 1.45 13.01
N ARG A 112 9.30 1.68 11.69
CA ARG A 112 9.48 2.99 11.04
C ARG A 112 8.16 3.57 10.50
N ASP A 113 7.05 2.83 10.59
CA ASP A 113 5.75 3.27 10.06
C ASP A 113 5.27 4.56 10.75
N PHE A 114 5.69 4.80 12.00
CA PHE A 114 5.41 6.04 12.72
C PHE A 114 5.95 7.30 12.02
N VAL A 115 7.01 7.18 11.19
CA VAL A 115 7.56 8.30 10.42
C VAL A 115 6.57 8.72 9.33
N LEU A 116 5.98 7.73 8.64
CA LEU A 116 4.90 7.95 7.69
C LEU A 116 3.64 8.47 8.39
N GLY A 117 3.27 7.88 9.53
CA GLY A 117 2.14 8.33 10.31
C GLY A 117 2.27 9.78 10.79
N GLN A 118 3.44 10.18 11.30
CA GLN A 118 3.68 11.57 11.71
C GLN A 118 3.64 12.55 10.54
N ALA A 119 4.17 12.18 9.37
CA ALA A 119 4.16 13.03 8.19
C ALA A 119 2.75 13.22 7.61
N THR A 120 1.91 12.18 7.66
CA THR A 120 0.56 12.20 7.11
C THR A 120 -0.47 12.82 8.06
N GLU A 121 -0.36 12.59 9.37
CA GLU A 121 -1.35 13.00 10.39
C GLU A 121 -1.70 14.49 10.36
N ARG A 122 -0.74 15.36 10.01
CA ARG A 122 -0.92 16.82 9.98
C ARG A 122 -1.03 17.38 8.56
N SER A 123 -1.47 16.57 7.62
CA SER A 123 -1.57 16.91 6.21
C SER A 123 -2.88 16.40 5.60
N PRO A 124 -3.25 16.86 4.40
CA PRO A 124 -4.37 16.29 3.63
C PRO A 124 -4.24 14.80 3.30
N PHE A 125 -3.10 14.17 3.61
CA PHE A 125 -2.90 12.72 3.43
C PHE A 125 -3.45 11.89 4.59
N ARG A 126 -3.89 12.51 5.70
CA ARG A 126 -4.50 11.77 6.81
C ARG A 126 -5.82 11.14 6.35
N GLY A 127 -5.92 9.82 6.48
CA GLY A 127 -7.07 9.05 6.02
C GLY A 127 -7.01 8.62 4.56
N ALA A 128 -5.91 8.90 3.85
CA ALA A 128 -5.70 8.42 2.50
C ALA A 128 -5.51 6.89 2.48
N TYR A 129 -5.90 6.24 1.38
CA TYR A 129 -5.63 4.83 1.17
C TYR A 129 -4.14 4.61 0.89
N ILE A 130 -3.54 3.57 1.47
CA ILE A 130 -2.14 3.16 1.27
C ILE A 130 -2.14 1.73 0.77
N THR A 131 -1.35 1.41 -0.25
CA THR A 131 -1.27 0.04 -0.81
C THR A 131 0.09 -0.26 -1.41
N ASP A 132 0.45 -1.53 -1.55
CA ASP A 132 1.64 -1.95 -2.29
C ASP A 132 1.34 -2.13 -3.78
N PHE A 133 2.25 -1.76 -4.68
CA PHE A 133 2.05 -2.01 -6.11
C PHE A 133 2.14 -3.51 -6.45
N TYR A 134 3.18 -4.21 -5.98
CA TYR A 134 3.34 -5.64 -6.20
C TYR A 134 2.67 -6.44 -5.08
N LYS A 135 1.61 -7.17 -5.45
CA LYS A 135 0.81 -8.00 -4.54
C LYS A 135 0.87 -9.47 -4.93
N GLY A 136 0.76 -10.35 -3.95
CA GLY A 136 0.67 -11.80 -4.18
C GLY A 136 1.92 -12.46 -4.77
N LEU A 137 3.06 -11.77 -4.83
CA LEU A 137 4.35 -12.34 -5.22
C LEU A 137 5.11 -12.87 -3.99
N PRO A 138 5.89 -13.96 -4.13
CA PRO A 138 6.64 -14.56 -3.03
C PRO A 138 7.94 -13.80 -2.72
N THR A 139 7.83 -12.49 -2.52
CA THR A 139 8.97 -11.57 -2.33
C THR A 139 8.75 -10.70 -1.11
N TYR A 140 9.72 -10.69 -0.19
CA TYR A 140 9.60 -10.10 1.14
C TYR A 140 10.59 -8.96 1.37
N SER A 141 11.34 -8.59 0.34
CA SER A 141 12.14 -7.38 0.30
C SER A 141 12.11 -6.79 -1.10
N GLY A 142 12.47 -5.51 -1.21
CA GLY A 142 12.66 -4.90 -2.51
C GLY A 142 13.75 -5.61 -3.34
N ALA A 143 14.81 -6.11 -2.70
CA ALA A 143 15.88 -6.84 -3.38
C ALA A 143 15.40 -8.16 -3.99
N GLU A 144 14.67 -8.98 -3.21
CA GLU A 144 14.07 -10.23 -3.70
C GLU A 144 13.09 -9.98 -4.85
N LEU A 145 12.30 -8.90 -4.76
CA LEU A 145 11.42 -8.49 -5.84
C LEU A 145 12.20 -8.13 -7.10
N GLN A 146 13.25 -7.31 -7.00
CA GLN A 146 14.06 -6.95 -8.16
C GLN A 146 14.71 -8.18 -8.80
N ASP A 147 15.19 -9.13 -7.99
CA ASP A 147 15.77 -10.38 -8.50
C ASP A 147 14.73 -11.26 -9.20
N LEU A 148 13.51 -11.38 -8.66
CA LEU A 148 12.41 -12.07 -9.31
C LEU A 148 12.07 -11.42 -10.66
N LEU A 149 11.86 -10.11 -10.69
CA LEU A 149 11.51 -9.37 -11.91
C LEU A 149 12.60 -9.46 -12.97
N ARG A 150 13.88 -9.41 -12.57
CA ARG A 150 15.03 -9.58 -13.47
C ARG A 150 15.08 -10.99 -14.06
N THR A 151 14.85 -12.01 -13.24
CA THR A 151 14.84 -13.42 -13.66
C THR A 151 13.76 -13.64 -14.71
N LEU A 152 12.52 -13.20 -14.40
CA LEU A 152 11.39 -13.30 -15.31
C LEU A 152 11.64 -12.52 -16.61
N SER A 153 12.24 -11.33 -16.55
CA SER A 153 12.57 -10.55 -17.75
C SER A 153 13.65 -11.20 -18.63
N THR A 154 14.57 -11.96 -18.03
CA THR A 154 15.65 -12.64 -18.74
C THR A 154 15.16 -13.90 -19.43
N ASP A 155 14.30 -14.65 -18.73
CA ASP A 155 13.76 -15.92 -19.22
C ASP A 155 12.64 -15.70 -20.24
N ASP A 156 11.81 -14.67 -20.05
CA ASP A 156 10.77 -14.25 -20.99
C ASP A 156 10.41 -12.75 -20.83
N PRO A 157 10.84 -11.87 -21.75
CA PRO A 157 10.46 -10.45 -21.73
C PRO A 157 8.94 -10.22 -21.70
N LEU A 158 8.14 -11.13 -22.27
CA LEU A 158 6.68 -11.04 -22.23
C LEU A 158 6.15 -11.29 -20.82
N ALA A 159 6.76 -12.16 -20.03
CA ALA A 159 6.37 -12.43 -18.64
C ALA A 159 6.50 -11.18 -17.75
N SER A 160 7.58 -10.41 -17.93
CA SER A 160 7.78 -9.15 -17.19
C SER A 160 6.70 -8.10 -17.52
N SER A 161 6.39 -7.93 -18.81
CA SER A 161 5.29 -7.05 -19.26
C SER A 161 3.92 -7.55 -18.78
N THR A 162 3.75 -8.87 -18.67
CA THR A 162 2.53 -9.51 -18.16
C THR A 162 2.35 -9.22 -16.68
N ILE A 163 3.41 -9.29 -15.87
CA ILE A 163 3.35 -8.95 -14.44
C ILE A 163 2.98 -7.48 -14.24
N ALA A 164 3.62 -6.56 -14.95
CA ALA A 164 3.28 -5.14 -14.83
C ALA A 164 1.81 -4.88 -15.17
N THR A 165 1.29 -5.57 -16.19
CA THR A 165 -0.13 -5.49 -16.61
C THR A 165 -1.06 -6.07 -15.56
N VAL A 166 -0.71 -7.20 -14.96
CA VAL A 166 -1.45 -7.85 -13.87
C VAL A 166 -1.48 -6.95 -12.65
N MET A 167 -0.34 -6.43 -12.20
CA MET A 167 -0.25 -5.55 -11.03
C MET A 167 -0.99 -4.23 -11.25
N ARG A 168 -0.92 -3.67 -12.46
CA ARG A 168 -1.77 -2.54 -12.87
C ARG A 168 -3.25 -2.90 -12.70
N SER A 169 -3.70 -4.02 -13.25
CA SER A 169 -5.10 -4.45 -13.20
C SER A 169 -5.60 -4.63 -11.75
N ILE A 170 -4.74 -5.16 -10.88
CA ILE A 170 -5.03 -5.31 -9.45
C ILE A 170 -5.15 -3.95 -8.76
N LEU A 171 -4.25 -3.00 -9.05
CA LEU A 171 -4.35 -1.64 -8.49
C LEU A 171 -5.55 -0.87 -9.06
N ASP A 172 -5.85 -1.01 -10.36
CA ASP A 172 -7.04 -0.45 -11.00
C ASP A 172 -8.30 -0.97 -10.30
N ARG A 173 -8.29 -2.23 -9.83
CA ARG A 173 -9.41 -2.76 -9.04
C ARG A 173 -9.58 -2.03 -7.71
N GLU A 174 -8.51 -1.75 -6.96
CA GLU A 174 -8.60 -0.95 -5.72
C GLU A 174 -9.12 0.46 -6.01
N ILE A 175 -8.58 1.11 -7.05
CA ILE A 175 -9.02 2.43 -7.51
C ILE A 175 -10.52 2.42 -7.84
N ASN A 176 -11.00 1.40 -8.53
CA ASN A 176 -12.42 1.23 -8.86
C ASN A 176 -13.30 0.99 -7.62
N ILE A 177 -12.80 0.23 -6.63
CA ILE A 177 -13.52 0.04 -5.36
C ILE A 177 -13.62 1.38 -4.63
N LEU A 178 -12.54 2.16 -4.61
CA LEU A 178 -12.44 3.43 -3.91
C LEU A 178 -13.12 4.60 -4.64
N ASP A 179 -13.48 4.43 -5.91
CA ASP A 179 -13.90 5.53 -6.81
C ASP A 179 -12.80 6.62 -6.94
N ALA A 180 -11.52 6.19 -6.93
CA ALA A 180 -10.34 7.06 -6.91
C ALA A 180 -9.78 7.36 -8.31
N HIS A 181 -10.64 7.46 -9.32
CA HIS A 181 -10.23 7.51 -10.73
C HIS A 181 -9.38 8.74 -11.08
N GLU A 182 -9.64 9.87 -10.43
CA GLU A 182 -8.88 11.12 -10.65
C GLU A 182 -7.79 11.35 -9.59
N ALA A 183 -7.67 10.45 -8.61
CA ALA A 183 -6.73 10.60 -7.52
C ALA A 183 -5.28 10.45 -8.02
N PRO A 184 -4.37 11.37 -7.65
CA PRO A 184 -2.94 11.18 -7.86
C PRO A 184 -2.43 9.97 -7.07
N LEU A 185 -1.41 9.32 -7.63
CA LEU A 185 -0.69 8.24 -6.98
C LEU A 185 0.61 8.82 -6.40
N VAL A 186 0.76 8.76 -5.09
CA VAL A 186 1.98 9.20 -4.39
C VAL A 186 2.78 7.99 -3.95
N CYS A 187 3.89 7.75 -4.62
CA CYS A 187 4.73 6.60 -4.37
C CYS A 187 5.65 6.80 -3.16
N LEU A 188 5.72 5.78 -2.31
CA LEU A 188 6.59 5.74 -1.14
C LEU A 188 7.92 5.09 -1.55
N GLY A 189 8.84 5.89 -2.09
CA GLY A 189 10.15 5.46 -2.56
C GLY A 189 10.30 5.39 -4.09
N ALA A 190 11.55 5.43 -4.54
CA ALA A 190 11.90 5.52 -5.96
C ALA A 190 11.54 4.26 -6.77
N ASP A 191 11.65 3.08 -6.16
CA ASP A 191 11.33 1.82 -6.86
C ASP A 191 9.83 1.67 -7.11
N ALA A 192 9.00 2.04 -6.13
CA ALA A 192 7.56 2.11 -6.29
C ALA A 192 7.19 3.13 -7.38
N HIS A 193 7.80 4.31 -7.34
CA HIS A 193 7.62 5.35 -8.35
C HIS A 193 7.95 4.86 -9.76
N LYS A 194 9.08 4.18 -9.93
CA LYS A 194 9.49 3.60 -11.22
C LYS A 194 8.47 2.56 -11.71
N ALA A 195 8.04 1.65 -10.85
CA ALA A 195 7.10 0.59 -11.21
C ALA A 195 5.73 1.16 -11.62
N VAL A 196 5.18 2.08 -10.82
CA VAL A 196 3.88 2.72 -11.09
C VAL A 196 3.97 3.58 -12.36
N THR A 197 5.05 4.34 -12.54
CA THR A 197 5.26 5.13 -13.78
C THR A 197 5.36 4.24 -15.01
N GLN A 198 6.02 3.09 -14.92
CA GLN A 198 6.10 2.14 -16.03
C GLN A 198 4.72 1.54 -16.37
N ALA A 199 3.86 1.32 -15.37
CA ALA A 199 2.55 0.73 -15.55
C ALA A 199 1.50 1.70 -16.09
N TYR A 200 1.50 2.95 -15.59
CA TYR A 200 0.48 3.95 -15.91
C TYR A 200 0.95 5.02 -16.89
N GLY A 201 2.25 5.30 -16.98
CA GLY A 201 2.78 6.38 -17.81
C GLY A 201 2.10 7.71 -17.50
N SER A 202 1.50 8.33 -18.53
CA SER A 202 0.75 9.59 -18.41
C SER A 202 -0.72 9.43 -18.04
N ASP A 203 -1.21 8.20 -17.82
CA ASP A 203 -2.63 7.94 -17.50
C ASP A 203 -3.01 8.46 -16.10
N LYS A 204 -2.02 8.74 -15.25
CA LYS A 204 -2.19 9.22 -13.87
C LYS A 204 -1.19 10.32 -13.55
N ILE A 205 -1.56 11.19 -12.62
CA ILE A 205 -0.59 12.06 -11.95
C ILE A 205 0.16 11.19 -10.94
N ILE A 206 1.48 11.08 -11.10
CA ILE A 206 2.32 10.21 -10.28
C ILE A 206 3.43 11.06 -9.68
N GLU A 207 3.53 11.03 -8.36
CA GLU A 207 4.56 11.71 -7.58
C GLU A 207 5.22 10.75 -6.62
N HIS A 208 6.31 11.16 -5.97
CA HIS A 208 6.90 10.33 -4.93
C HIS A 208 7.57 11.13 -3.82
N VAL A 209 7.73 10.45 -2.69
CA VAL A 209 8.59 10.82 -1.58
C VAL A 209 9.68 9.76 -1.40
N SER A 210 10.71 10.05 -0.60
CA SER A 210 11.69 9.06 -0.20
C SER A 210 11.03 7.88 0.54
N HIS A 211 11.67 6.72 0.54
CA HIS A 211 11.18 5.60 1.35
C HIS A 211 11.39 5.89 2.85
N TYR A 212 10.33 5.81 3.66
CA TYR A 212 10.37 6.19 5.07
C TYR A 212 11.23 5.25 5.94
N SER A 213 11.50 4.01 5.51
CA SER A 213 12.41 3.12 6.24
C SER A 213 13.90 3.46 6.05
N GLY A 214 14.27 4.29 5.06
CA GLY A 214 15.64 4.76 4.87
C GLY A 214 16.08 5.72 5.96
N ALA A 215 17.34 6.17 5.96
CA ALA A 215 17.86 7.14 6.94
C ALA A 215 17.37 8.58 6.68
N VAL A 216 16.04 8.78 6.68
CA VAL A 216 15.40 10.08 6.56
C VAL A 216 14.99 10.59 7.94
N GLU A 217 15.32 11.85 8.23
CA GLU A 217 14.89 12.58 9.41
C GLU A 217 13.40 12.94 9.32
N ARG A 218 12.70 12.95 10.46
CA ARG A 218 11.24 13.10 10.51
C ARG A 218 10.75 14.40 9.89
N ASP A 219 11.35 15.52 10.27
CA ASP A 219 10.95 16.84 9.77
C ASP A 219 11.25 16.99 8.28
N ALA A 220 12.37 16.43 7.83
CA ALA A 220 12.71 16.38 6.41
C ALA A 220 11.72 15.52 5.62
N TYR A 221 11.22 14.44 6.22
CA TYR A 221 10.20 13.59 5.60
C TYR A 221 8.84 14.30 5.52
N ALA A 222 8.40 14.92 6.62
CA ALA A 222 7.17 15.71 6.64
C ALA A 222 7.20 16.88 5.63
N ALA A 223 8.36 17.52 5.45
CA ALA A 223 8.53 18.57 4.44
C ALA A 223 8.31 18.08 3.00
N GLN A 224 8.60 16.81 2.70
CA GLN A 224 8.31 16.24 1.38
C GLN A 224 6.79 16.15 1.13
N PHE A 225 6.02 15.74 2.14
CA PHE A 225 4.55 15.74 2.05
C PHE A 225 4.00 17.16 1.91
N ALA A 226 4.53 18.13 2.65
CA ALA A 226 4.13 19.54 2.51
C ALA A 226 4.39 20.09 1.09
N ASN A 227 5.52 19.70 0.47
CA ASN A 227 5.78 20.05 -0.93
C ASN A 227 4.79 19.39 -1.89
N LEU A 228 4.38 18.15 -1.63
CA LEU A 228 3.37 17.47 -2.44
C LEU A 228 2.00 18.13 -2.35
N VAL A 229 1.60 18.61 -1.17
CA VAL A 229 0.35 19.39 -1.02
C VAL A 229 0.33 20.56 -2.01
N SER A 230 1.42 21.33 -2.04
CA SER A 230 1.55 22.46 -2.97
C SER A 230 1.55 22.03 -4.44
N LYS A 231 2.19 20.89 -4.76
CA LYS A 231 2.32 20.39 -6.13
C LYS A 231 1.02 19.80 -6.68
N LEU A 232 0.25 19.13 -5.83
CA LEU A 232 -0.97 18.43 -6.19
C LEU A 232 -2.22 19.30 -6.01
N GLY A 233 -2.11 20.46 -5.35
CA GLY A 233 -3.24 21.34 -5.09
C GLY A 233 -4.23 20.77 -4.06
N LEU A 234 -3.70 20.06 -3.06
CA LEU A 234 -4.45 19.47 -1.94
C LEU A 234 -4.67 20.46 -0.79
#